data_AF-A0A257JB58-F1
#
_entry.id   AF-A0A257JB58-F1
#
_cell.length_a   1.000
_cell.length_b   1.000
_cell.length_c   1.000
_cell.angle_alpha   90.00
_cell.angle_beta   90.00
_cell.angle_gamma   90.00
#
_symmetry.space_group_name_H-M   'P 1'
#
loop_
_entity.id
_entity.type
_entity.pdbx_description
1 polymer ?
#
loop_
_entity_poly.entity_id
_entity_poly.type
_entity_poly.pdbx_seq_one_letter_code
_entity_poly.pdbx_strand_id
1 'polypeptide(L)'
;NELGLSPGEPVTVAEARAAADRLYGRGDFERVDVQVREVAAGRSIVLTPVEAAWRHSRVRVGLELNSDFHDEHRFSVAAMHVLSWLNPWGGELRSLARLGSTRHLGTEWWQPLGPGSPWFGSLAVAHEGDALDAYSLRRKVLRLGVASNSATLAVGRQVGSWGEVSLGLSRQRFRGTVLLPEP
;
A
#
# COMPACT_ATOMS: atom_id res chain seq x y z
N ASN A 1 14.17 -14.66 16.59
CA ASN A 1 13.13 -15.25 17.45
C ASN A 1 12.29 -14.11 18.03
N GLU A 2 11.27 -13.65 17.30
CA GLU A 2 10.59 -12.36 17.59
C GLU A 2 9.50 -12.44 18.66
N LEU A 3 9.06 -13.66 19.03
CA LEU A 3 8.02 -13.87 20.04
C LEU A 3 8.56 -13.86 21.48
N GLY A 4 9.89 -13.92 21.62
CA GLY A 4 10.55 -14.14 22.91
C GLY A 4 10.28 -15.52 23.51
N LEU A 5 9.73 -16.45 22.70
CA LEU A 5 9.37 -17.80 23.11
C LEU A 5 10.13 -18.81 22.23
N SER A 6 10.72 -19.83 22.83
CA SER A 6 11.36 -20.93 22.10
C SER A 6 10.52 -22.20 22.24
N PRO A 7 10.28 -22.96 21.15
CA PRO A 7 9.59 -24.24 21.24
C PRO A 7 10.30 -25.18 22.25
N GLY A 8 9.54 -25.71 23.20
CA GLY A 8 10.06 -26.65 24.22
C GLY A 8 10.49 -26.02 25.54
N GLU A 9 10.49 -24.69 25.68
CA GLU A 9 10.70 -24.04 26.97
C GLU A 9 9.42 -24.00 27.81
N PRO A 10 9.51 -24.10 29.16
CA PRO A 10 8.36 -23.91 30.03
C PRO A 10 7.86 -22.49 29.87
N VAL A 11 6.57 -22.33 29.54
CA VAL A 11 5.94 -21.02 29.37
C VAL A 11 4.67 -20.94 30.19
N THR A 12 4.45 -19.80 30.84
CA THR A 12 3.20 -19.54 31.56
C THR A 12 2.10 -19.10 30.60
N VAL A 13 0.84 -19.27 31.01
CA VAL A 13 -0.32 -18.79 30.24
C VAL A 13 -0.28 -17.26 30.06
N ALA A 14 0.26 -16.53 31.04
CA ALA A 14 0.42 -15.08 30.96
C ALA A 14 1.45 -14.66 29.91
N GLU A 15 2.59 -15.34 29.84
CA GLU A 15 3.63 -15.09 28.82
C GLU A 15 3.16 -15.47 27.42
N ALA A 16 2.41 -16.57 27.29
CA ALA A 16 1.81 -16.97 26.02
C ALA A 16 0.75 -15.96 25.54
N ARG A 17 -0.07 -15.42 26.45
CA ARG A 17 -1.02 -14.33 26.14
C ARG A 17 -0.30 -13.06 25.72
N ALA A 18 0.74 -12.65 26.44
CA ALA A 18 1.52 -11.47 26.06
C ALA A 18 2.22 -11.64 24.69
N ALA A 19 2.67 -12.86 24.35
CA ALA A 19 3.20 -13.16 23.03
C ALA A 19 2.11 -13.13 21.95
N ALA A 20 0.90 -13.63 22.24
CA ALA A 20 -0.25 -13.54 21.36
C ALA A 20 -0.70 -12.08 21.13
N ASP A 21 -0.68 -11.24 22.15
CA ASP A 21 -1.02 -9.82 22.05
C ASP A 21 0.01 -9.04 21.22
N ARG A 22 1.31 -9.37 21.36
CA ARG A 22 2.36 -8.85 20.47
C ARG A 22 2.15 -9.31 19.03
N LEU A 23 1.78 -10.57 18.82
CA LEU A 23 1.47 -11.14 17.51
C LEU A 23 0.26 -10.42 16.87
N TYR A 24 -0.78 -10.17 17.65
CA TYR A 24 -1.99 -9.44 17.26
C TYR A 24 -1.72 -7.96 16.97
N GLY A 25 -0.89 -7.29 17.78
CA GLY A 25 -0.53 -5.88 17.64
C GLY A 25 0.23 -5.54 16.35
N ARG A 26 0.77 -6.54 15.64
CA ARG A 26 1.30 -6.36 14.27
C ARG A 26 0.21 -6.07 13.24
N GLY A 27 -1.03 -6.33 13.63
CA GLY A 27 -2.21 -6.06 12.84
C GLY A 27 -2.45 -7.08 11.73
N ASP A 28 -1.65 -8.15 11.63
CA ASP A 28 -1.68 -9.13 10.54
C ASP A 28 -2.68 -10.28 10.71
N PHE A 29 -3.23 -10.45 11.91
CA PHE A 29 -4.11 -11.56 12.27
C PHE A 29 -5.47 -11.04 12.76
N GLU A 30 -6.56 -11.75 12.44
CA GLU A 30 -7.91 -11.44 12.93
C GLU A 30 -8.03 -11.70 14.43
N ARG A 31 -7.39 -12.80 14.86
CA ARG A 31 -7.28 -13.23 16.25
C ARG A 31 -6.11 -14.19 16.36
N VAL A 32 -5.53 -14.27 17.54
CA VAL A 32 -4.50 -15.26 17.87
C VAL A 32 -5.07 -16.13 18.97
N ASP A 33 -5.46 -17.36 18.63
CA ASP A 33 -6.05 -18.28 19.59
C ASP A 33 -4.96 -18.93 20.44
N VAL A 34 -5.10 -18.87 21.76
CA VAL A 34 -4.21 -19.54 22.72
C VAL A 34 -4.95 -20.79 23.22
N GLN A 35 -4.52 -21.97 22.79
CA GLN A 35 -5.09 -23.24 23.24
C GLN A 35 -4.10 -23.98 24.16
N VAL A 36 -4.58 -24.45 25.30
CA VAL A 36 -3.83 -25.40 26.14
C VAL A 36 -4.27 -26.80 25.76
N ARG A 37 -3.35 -27.63 25.29
CA ARG A 37 -3.60 -29.04 24.94
C ARG A 37 -2.81 -29.97 25.83
N GLU A 38 -3.43 -31.05 26.27
CA GLU A 38 -2.70 -32.14 26.91
C GLU A 38 -2.02 -33.00 25.84
N VAL A 39 -0.74 -33.26 26.03
CA VAL A 39 0.13 -34.09 25.20
C VAL A 39 0.80 -35.14 26.08
N ALA A 40 1.34 -36.21 25.50
CA ALA A 40 1.98 -37.30 26.25
C ALA A 40 3.11 -36.83 27.19
N ALA A 41 3.70 -35.66 26.93
CA ALA A 41 4.75 -35.04 27.73
C ALA A 41 4.26 -33.98 28.75
N GLY A 42 2.95 -33.76 28.90
CA GLY A 42 2.38 -32.77 29.82
C GLY A 42 1.37 -31.81 29.15
N ARG A 43 1.34 -30.54 29.56
CA ARG A 43 0.51 -29.50 28.92
C ARG A 43 1.34 -28.68 27.94
N SER A 44 0.84 -28.53 26.73
CA SER A 44 1.42 -27.71 25.67
C SER A 44 0.52 -26.52 25.37
N ILE A 45 1.11 -25.35 25.12
CA ILE A 45 0.40 -24.15 24.68
C ILE A 45 0.59 -23.99 23.17
N VAL A 46 -0.52 -23.98 22.43
CA VAL A 46 -0.55 -23.79 20.98
C VAL A 46 -1.10 -22.41 20.68
N LEU A 47 -0.30 -21.61 19.96
CA LEU A 47 -0.71 -20.33 19.39
C LEU A 47 -1.18 -20.59 17.96
N THR A 48 -2.46 -20.36 17.68
CA THR A 48 -3.03 -20.48 16.33
C THR A 48 -3.41 -19.08 15.85
N PRO A 49 -2.54 -18.41 15.08
CA PRO A 49 -2.94 -17.19 14.39
C PRO A 49 -4.02 -17.52 13.35
N VAL A 50 -5.16 -16.84 13.44
CA VAL A 50 -6.22 -16.87 12.43
C VAL A 50 -6.05 -15.63 11.58
N GLU A 51 -5.69 -15.82 10.31
CA GLU A 51 -5.60 -14.73 9.34
C GLU A 51 -6.98 -14.13 9.06
N ALA A 52 -7.04 -12.80 9.01
CA ALA A 52 -8.26 -12.09 8.68
C ALA A 52 -8.55 -12.17 7.18
N ALA A 53 -9.65 -12.81 6.80
CA ALA A 53 -10.03 -12.96 5.38
C ALA A 53 -10.17 -11.59 4.67
N TRP A 54 -10.58 -10.54 5.39
CA TRP A 54 -10.69 -9.16 4.89
C TRP A 54 -9.34 -8.44 4.74
N ARG A 55 -8.23 -8.98 5.27
CA ARG A 55 -6.89 -8.36 5.10
C ARG A 55 -6.24 -8.68 3.77
N HIS A 56 -6.64 -9.77 3.12
CA HIS A 56 -6.20 -10.08 1.77
C HIS A 56 -6.62 -8.99 0.80
N SER A 57 -7.77 -8.35 0.98
CA SER A 57 -8.31 -7.32 0.09
C SER A 57 -8.81 -6.12 0.90
N ARG A 58 -8.04 -5.03 0.90
CA ARG A 58 -8.32 -3.85 1.73
C ARG A 58 -8.55 -2.63 0.86
N VAL A 59 -9.57 -1.84 1.17
CA VAL A 59 -9.84 -0.55 0.52
C VAL A 59 -9.73 0.57 1.55
N ARG A 60 -9.00 1.63 1.21
CA ARG A 60 -8.91 2.88 1.97
C ARG A 60 -9.43 4.00 1.09
N VAL A 61 -10.39 4.77 1.61
CA VAL A 61 -10.91 5.97 0.97
C VAL A 61 -10.41 7.19 1.73
N GLY A 62 -10.00 8.23 1.02
CA GLY A 62 -9.52 9.49 1.57
C GLY A 62 -10.14 10.68 0.85
N LEU A 63 -10.36 11.76 1.60
CA LEU A 63 -10.84 13.03 1.10
C LEU A 63 -9.83 14.11 1.51
N GLU A 64 -9.41 14.93 0.55
CA GLU A 64 -8.51 16.06 0.76
C GLU A 64 -9.23 17.33 0.34
N LEU A 65 -9.19 18.36 1.19
CA LEU A 65 -9.67 19.70 0.88
C LEU A 65 -8.55 20.68 1.22
N ASN A 66 -8.23 21.55 0.28
CA ASN A 66 -7.24 22.61 0.45
C ASN A 66 -7.86 23.93 -0.02
N SER A 67 -7.72 24.98 0.78
CA SER A 67 -8.23 26.31 0.46
C SER A 67 -7.33 27.40 1.02
N ASP A 68 -7.13 28.44 0.22
CA ASP A 68 -6.48 29.68 0.63
C ASP A 68 -7.47 30.73 1.19
N PHE A 69 -8.76 30.36 1.35
CA PHE A 69 -9.88 31.23 1.74
C PHE A 69 -10.08 32.47 0.86
N HIS A 70 -9.51 32.47 -0.36
CA HIS A 70 -9.64 33.59 -1.29
C HIS A 70 -10.18 33.10 -2.63
N ASP A 71 -9.31 32.60 -3.49
CA ASP A 71 -9.65 32.30 -4.90
C ASP A 71 -9.37 30.84 -5.28
N GLU A 72 -8.61 30.09 -4.48
CA GLU A 72 -8.22 28.73 -4.82
C GLU A 72 -8.79 27.70 -3.84
N HIS A 73 -9.76 26.93 -4.32
CA HIS A 73 -10.32 25.77 -3.64
C HIS A 73 -9.99 24.51 -4.42
N ARG A 74 -9.26 23.59 -3.79
CA ARG A 74 -8.91 22.28 -4.33
C ARG A 74 -9.56 21.19 -3.48
N PHE A 75 -10.20 20.24 -4.15
CA PHE A 75 -10.70 19.03 -3.50
C PHE A 75 -10.11 17.82 -4.22
N SER A 76 -9.88 16.75 -3.48
CA SER A 76 -9.52 15.46 -4.05
C SER A 76 -10.17 14.31 -3.29
N VAL A 77 -10.70 13.35 -4.04
CA VAL A 77 -11.17 12.07 -3.50
C VAL A 77 -10.23 10.98 -3.99
N ALA A 78 -9.74 10.15 -3.08
CA ALA A 78 -8.87 9.03 -3.41
C ALA A 78 -9.42 7.72 -2.85
N ALA A 79 -9.23 6.63 -3.60
CA ALA A 79 -9.48 5.27 -3.18
C ALA A 79 -8.25 4.42 -3.49
N MET A 80 -7.72 3.75 -2.48
CA MET A 80 -6.61 2.82 -2.58
C MET A 80 -7.09 1.42 -2.27
N HIS A 81 -6.79 0.46 -3.13
CA HIS A 81 -7.05 -0.95 -2.93
C HIS A 81 -5.72 -1.70 -2.83
N VAL A 82 -5.60 -2.61 -1.86
CA VAL A 82 -4.44 -3.49 -1.69
C VAL A 82 -4.93 -4.93 -1.61
N LEU A 83 -4.48 -5.73 -2.57
CA LEU A 83 -4.67 -7.17 -2.62
C LEU A 83 -3.34 -7.85 -2.27
N SER A 84 -3.22 -8.38 -1.06
CA SER A 84 -2.02 -9.05 -0.54
C SER A 84 -2.10 -10.56 -0.73
N TRP A 85 -0.94 -11.23 -0.67
CA TRP A 85 -0.81 -12.71 -0.76
C TRP A 85 -1.33 -13.32 -2.07
N LEU A 86 -1.06 -12.66 -3.20
CA LEU A 86 -1.43 -13.17 -4.53
C LEU A 86 -0.82 -14.54 -4.85
N ASN A 87 0.28 -14.88 -4.17
CA ASN A 87 0.96 -16.16 -4.26
C ASN A 87 1.69 -16.48 -2.94
N PRO A 88 2.19 -17.72 -2.76
CA PRO A 88 2.91 -18.14 -1.56
C PRO A 88 4.19 -17.35 -1.27
N TRP A 89 4.70 -16.57 -2.22
CA TRP A 89 5.89 -15.74 -2.00
C TRP A 89 5.53 -14.39 -1.35
N GLY A 90 4.25 -14.04 -1.27
CA GLY A 90 3.79 -12.78 -0.69
C GLY A 90 3.60 -11.65 -1.70
N GLY A 91 3.34 -11.97 -2.97
CA GLY A 91 3.05 -10.96 -3.99
C GLY A 91 1.84 -10.09 -3.64
N GLU A 92 1.88 -8.82 -4.03
CA GLU A 92 0.83 -7.83 -3.77
C GLU A 92 0.43 -7.08 -5.04
N LEU A 93 -0.85 -6.71 -5.13
CA LEU A 93 -1.37 -5.79 -6.15
C LEU A 93 -1.95 -4.58 -5.44
N ARG A 94 -1.51 -3.39 -5.83
CA ARG A 94 -1.96 -2.12 -5.26
C ARG A 94 -2.56 -1.28 -6.37
N SER A 95 -3.77 -0.79 -6.16
CA SER A 95 -4.46 0.10 -7.11
C SER A 95 -4.83 1.40 -6.43
N LEU A 96 -4.61 2.53 -7.11
CA LEU A 96 -4.93 3.87 -6.61
C LEU A 96 -5.75 4.61 -7.65
N ALA A 97 -6.92 5.09 -7.25
CA ALA A 97 -7.72 6.03 -8.01
C ALA A 97 -7.80 7.36 -7.26
N ARG A 98 -7.59 8.48 -7.94
CA ARG A 98 -7.73 9.83 -7.42
C ARG A 98 -8.49 10.69 -8.42
N LEU A 99 -9.45 11.45 -7.92
CA LEU A 99 -10.26 12.40 -8.67
C LEU A 99 -10.21 13.77 -7.98
N GLY A 100 -10.47 14.85 -8.70
CA GLY A 100 -10.44 16.22 -8.17
C GLY A 100 -9.53 17.12 -9.00
N SER A 101 -8.72 17.94 -8.32
CA SER A 101 -7.76 18.85 -8.97
C SER A 101 -6.74 18.12 -9.84
N THR A 102 -6.27 16.95 -9.37
CA THR A 102 -5.49 16.00 -10.17
C THR A 102 -6.28 14.70 -10.32
N ARG A 103 -6.10 14.04 -11.47
CA ARG A 103 -6.70 12.74 -11.76
C ARG A 103 -5.58 11.72 -11.85
N HIS A 104 -5.71 10.61 -11.15
CA HIS A 104 -4.75 9.52 -11.21
C HIS A 104 -5.50 8.18 -11.18
N LEU A 105 -5.08 7.25 -12.02
CA LEU A 105 -5.47 5.85 -11.93
C LEU A 105 -4.22 5.02 -12.15
N GLY A 106 -3.76 4.33 -11.11
CA GLY A 106 -2.54 3.55 -11.12
C GLY A 106 -2.78 2.15 -10.59
N THR A 107 -1.99 1.20 -11.06
CA THR A 107 -1.91 -0.14 -10.48
C THR A 107 -0.47 -0.63 -10.52
N GLU A 108 -0.01 -1.17 -9.41
CA GLU A 108 1.32 -1.73 -9.21
C GLU A 108 1.18 -3.18 -8.74
N TRP A 109 1.85 -4.08 -9.45
CA TRP A 109 2.11 -5.44 -8.98
C TRP A 109 3.52 -5.50 -8.41
N TRP A 110 3.63 -5.95 -7.16
CA TRP A 110 4.88 -6.12 -6.43
C TRP A 110 5.08 -7.61 -6.11
N GLN A 111 6.27 -8.12 -6.38
CA GLN A 111 6.54 -9.56 -6.35
C GLN A 111 7.91 -9.87 -5.73
N PRO A 112 7.95 -10.57 -4.58
CA PRO A 112 9.19 -11.14 -4.06
C PRO A 112 9.81 -12.10 -5.07
N LEU A 113 11.14 -12.08 -5.18
CA LEU A 113 11.89 -13.00 -6.06
C LEU A 113 12.09 -14.40 -5.43
N GLY A 114 11.36 -14.70 -4.36
CA GLY A 114 11.33 -15.99 -3.68
C GLY A 114 10.65 -15.90 -2.31
N PRO A 115 10.34 -17.04 -1.68
CA PRO A 115 9.75 -17.08 -0.34
C PRO A 115 10.65 -16.37 0.69
N GLY A 116 10.13 -15.34 1.35
CA GLY A 116 10.88 -14.56 2.35
C GLY A 116 12.09 -13.78 1.79
N SER A 117 12.19 -13.64 0.47
CA SER A 117 13.28 -12.90 -0.16
C SER A 117 13.14 -11.40 0.13
N PRO A 118 14.23 -10.72 0.53
CA PRO A 118 14.23 -9.27 0.62
C PRO A 118 14.27 -8.61 -0.76
N TRP A 119 14.58 -9.36 -1.82
CA TRP A 119 14.59 -8.86 -3.20
C TRP A 119 13.22 -9.03 -3.85
N PHE A 120 12.81 -8.03 -4.61
CA PHE A 120 11.54 -8.03 -5.32
C PHE A 120 11.66 -7.40 -6.70
N GLY A 121 10.70 -7.68 -7.57
CA GLY A 121 10.42 -6.92 -8.78
C GLY A 121 9.04 -6.28 -8.70
N SER A 122 8.85 -5.16 -9.40
CA SER A 122 7.53 -4.56 -9.56
C SER A 122 7.25 -4.11 -10.99
N LEU A 123 5.97 -4.11 -11.34
CA LEU A 123 5.42 -3.57 -12.58
C LEU A 123 4.28 -2.62 -12.21
N ALA A 124 4.43 -1.36 -12.57
CA ALA A 124 3.41 -0.34 -12.38
C ALA A 124 2.94 0.22 -13.72
N VAL A 125 1.65 0.49 -13.83
CA VAL A 125 1.06 1.25 -14.92
C VAL A 125 0.17 2.33 -14.33
N ALA A 126 0.19 3.53 -14.93
CA ALA A 126 -0.65 4.61 -14.46
C ALA A 126 -1.12 5.52 -15.60
N HIS A 127 -2.29 6.10 -15.39
CA HIS A 127 -2.84 7.21 -16.14
C HIS A 127 -2.98 8.41 -15.22
N GLU A 128 -2.40 9.54 -15.61
CA GLU A 128 -2.43 10.77 -14.83
C GLU A 128 -2.94 11.92 -15.69
N GLY A 129 -3.72 12.82 -15.09
CA GLY A 129 -4.26 13.99 -15.75
C GLY A 129 -4.21 15.19 -14.82
N ASP A 130 -3.59 16.26 -15.31
CA ASP A 130 -3.46 17.54 -14.62
C ASP A 130 -3.91 18.69 -15.54
N ALA A 131 -4.20 19.84 -14.95
CA ALA A 131 -4.54 21.05 -15.69
C ALA A 131 -3.66 22.20 -15.23
N LEU A 132 -2.86 22.72 -16.15
CA LEU A 132 -1.99 23.87 -15.93
C LEU A 132 -2.74 25.14 -16.31
N ASP A 133 -2.75 26.09 -15.40
CA ASP A 133 -3.37 27.39 -15.58
C ASP A 133 -2.28 28.45 -15.79
N ALA A 134 -2.32 29.15 -16.92
CA ALA A 134 -1.41 30.26 -17.18
C ALA A 134 -2.13 31.60 -16.94
N TYR A 135 -1.42 32.51 -16.26
CA TYR A 135 -1.93 33.82 -15.86
C TYR A 135 -1.12 34.95 -16.52
N SER A 136 -1.82 35.97 -17.00
CA SER A 136 -1.24 37.25 -17.45
C SER A 136 -2.03 38.40 -16.82
N LEU A 137 -1.35 39.39 -16.23
CA LEU A 137 -1.98 40.51 -15.52
C LEU A 137 -3.04 40.08 -14.49
N ARG A 138 -2.75 39.03 -13.70
CA ARG A 138 -3.68 38.39 -12.73
C ARG A 138 -4.98 37.83 -13.33
N ARG A 139 -5.05 37.68 -14.65
CA ARG A 139 -6.16 37.05 -15.35
C ARG A 139 -5.72 35.71 -15.89
N LYS A 140 -6.56 34.69 -15.72
CA LYS A 140 -6.38 33.39 -16.35
C LYS A 140 -6.55 33.54 -17.86
N VAL A 141 -5.50 33.26 -18.62
CA VAL A 141 -5.49 33.46 -20.08
C VAL A 141 -5.48 32.15 -20.86
N LEU A 142 -5.01 31.06 -20.26
CA LEU A 142 -4.91 29.76 -20.92
C LEU A 142 -5.01 28.64 -19.89
N ARG A 143 -5.72 27.57 -20.26
CA ARG A 143 -5.77 26.32 -19.50
C ARG A 143 -5.35 25.18 -20.39
N LEU A 144 -4.26 24.51 -20.01
CA LEU A 144 -3.72 23.35 -20.71
C LEU A 144 -4.01 22.10 -19.90
N GLY A 145 -4.79 21.19 -20.47
CA GLY A 145 -4.92 19.84 -19.97
C GLY A 145 -3.72 19.02 -20.40
N VAL A 146 -3.00 18.44 -19.45
CA VAL A 146 -1.91 17.51 -19.71
C VAL A 146 -2.30 16.16 -19.15
N ALA A 147 -2.32 15.14 -19.99
CA ALA A 147 -2.51 13.76 -19.58
C ALA A 147 -1.26 12.95 -19.90
N SER A 148 -0.93 11.98 -19.06
CA SER A 148 0.17 11.07 -19.30
C SER A 148 -0.21 9.63 -18.98
N ASN A 149 0.39 8.69 -19.73
CA ASN A 149 0.33 7.28 -19.41
C ASN A 149 1.77 6.81 -19.14
N SER A 150 1.99 6.10 -18.04
CA SER A 150 3.27 5.55 -17.67
C SER A 150 3.21 4.04 -17.50
N ALA A 151 4.34 3.39 -17.79
CA ALA A 151 4.61 2.01 -17.43
C ALA A 151 6.01 1.96 -16.84
N THR A 152 6.15 1.35 -15.66
CA THR A 152 7.39 1.29 -14.90
C THR A 152 7.69 -0.14 -14.49
N LEU A 153 8.90 -0.59 -14.76
CA LEU A 153 9.43 -1.86 -14.26
C LEU A 153 10.54 -1.53 -13.27
N ALA A 154 10.51 -2.14 -12.09
CA ALA A 154 11.54 -1.93 -11.08
C ALA A 154 12.01 -3.25 -10.46
N VAL A 155 13.23 -3.23 -9.95
CA VAL A 155 13.80 -4.27 -9.09
C VAL A 155 14.38 -3.59 -7.86
N GLY A 156 14.21 -4.20 -6.70
CA GLY A 156 14.69 -3.60 -5.47
C GLY A 156 14.91 -4.60 -4.37
N ARG A 157 15.29 -4.06 -3.22
CA ARG A 157 15.58 -4.80 -2.00
C ARG A 157 15.02 -4.07 -0.78
N GLN A 158 14.31 -4.80 0.07
CA GLN A 158 13.95 -4.36 1.42
C GLN A 158 15.19 -4.31 2.32
N VAL A 159 15.33 -3.23 3.07
CA VAL A 159 16.46 -2.97 3.97
C VAL A 159 15.96 -3.05 5.41
N GLY A 160 15.78 -4.29 5.89
CA GLY A 160 15.25 -4.56 7.23
C GLY A 160 13.91 -3.85 7.46
N SER A 161 13.75 -3.20 8.61
CA SER A 161 12.58 -2.37 8.93
C SER A 161 12.72 -0.91 8.51
N TRP A 162 13.82 -0.53 7.87
CA TRP A 162 14.14 0.89 7.58
C TRP A 162 13.48 1.38 6.29
N GLY A 163 13.13 0.45 5.39
CA GLY A 163 12.45 0.76 4.14
C GLY A 163 12.94 -0.08 2.97
N GLU A 164 12.96 0.52 1.80
CA GLU A 164 13.21 -0.14 0.52
C GLU A 164 14.18 0.69 -0.33
N VAL A 165 15.03 0.01 -1.09
CA VAL A 165 15.84 0.62 -2.16
C VAL A 165 15.50 -0.08 -3.47
N SER A 166 15.18 0.69 -4.51
CA SER A 166 14.81 0.14 -5.82
C SER A 166 15.39 0.94 -6.97
N LEU A 167 15.52 0.27 -8.11
CA LEU A 167 15.96 0.84 -9.37
C LEU A 167 14.97 0.41 -10.46
N GLY A 168 14.49 1.37 -11.25
CA GLY A 168 13.45 1.11 -12.23
C GLY A 168 13.61 1.87 -13.54
N LEU A 169 13.00 1.32 -14.58
CA LEU A 169 12.88 1.89 -15.90
C LEU A 169 11.41 2.29 -16.13
N SER A 170 11.19 3.54 -16.53
CA SER A 170 9.86 4.06 -16.81
C SER A 170 9.74 4.57 -18.24
N ARG A 171 8.59 4.29 -18.88
CA ARG A 171 8.20 4.88 -20.15
C ARG A 171 6.94 5.69 -19.96
N GLN A 172 6.97 6.96 -20.32
CA GLN A 172 5.85 7.88 -20.20
C GLN A 172 5.48 8.49 -21.55
N ARG A 173 4.18 8.62 -21.82
CA ARG A 173 3.64 9.27 -23.02
C ARG A 173 2.70 10.39 -22.60
N PHE A 174 2.98 11.61 -23.06
CA PHE A 174 2.19 12.80 -22.75
C PHE A 174 1.24 13.16 -23.89
N ARG A 175 0.08 13.72 -23.54
CA ARG A 175 -0.88 14.33 -24.45
C ARG A 175 -1.33 15.66 -23.86
N GLY A 176 -1.10 16.73 -24.59
CA GLY A 176 -1.62 18.05 -24.26
C GLY A 176 -2.93 18.32 -25.00
N THR A 177 -3.86 19.01 -24.36
CA THR A 177 -5.09 19.50 -24.99
C THR A 177 -5.41 20.87 -24.43
N VAL A 178 -5.70 21.84 -25.31
CA VAL A 178 -6.13 23.17 -24.88
C VAL A 178 -7.57 23.07 -24.39
N LEU A 179 -7.82 23.44 -23.14
CA LEU A 179 -9.13 23.29 -22.48
C LEU A 179 -10.00 24.56 -22.55
N LEU A 180 -9.47 25.67 -23.06
CA LEU A 180 -10.19 26.91 -23.33
C LEU A 180 -10.08 27.25 -24.83
N PRO A 181 -11.20 27.34 -25.59
CA PRO A 181 -11.20 28.11 -26.82
C PRO A 181 -11.06 29.61 -26.45
N GLU A 182 -10.37 30.38 -27.28
CA GLU A 182 -10.34 31.85 -27.15
C GLU A 182 -11.77 32.44 -27.09
N PRO A 183 -11.99 33.56 -26.37
CA PRO A 183 -13.28 34.25 -26.31
C PRO A 183 -13.72 34.85 -27.65
#